data_AF-X1PZ42-F1
#
_entry.id   AF-X1PZ42-F1
#
_cell.length_a   1.000
_cell.length_b   1.000
_cell.length_c   1.000
_cell.angle_alpha   90.00
_cell.angle_beta   90.00
_cell.angle_gamma   90.00
#
_symmetry.space_group_name_H-M   'P 1'
#
loop_
_entity.id
_entity.type
_entity.pdbx_description
1 polymer ?
#
loop_
_entity_poly.entity_id
_entity_poly.type
_entity_poly.pdbx_seq_one_letter_code
_entity_poly.pdbx_strand_id
1 'polypeptide(L)'
;EDLNILAYKIASFEIVDLPFLKEIAKTRKPIILSTGMASLGDIEDAIKVIREVADVGIGLLHCNVNYPPAFENLNLRVIQTLKQAFQVPVGYSDHTMSVSIPSVCVALGACIIEKHFTLDRTLKGPDHA
;
A
#
# COMPACT_ATOMS: atom_id res chain seq x y z
N GLU A 1 4.53 -16.81 15.23
CA GLU A 1 4.67 -15.34 15.24
C GLU A 1 4.72 -14.93 16.69
N ASP A 2 5.78 -14.23 17.10
CA ASP A 2 6.08 -14.02 18.53
C ASP A 2 5.79 -12.58 18.99
N LEU A 3 5.72 -11.63 18.05
CA LEU A 3 5.52 -10.20 18.33
C LEU A 3 4.04 -9.77 18.44
N ASN A 4 3.11 -10.67 18.09
CA ASN A 4 1.67 -10.45 18.10
C ASN A 4 1.20 -9.10 17.55
N ILE A 5 1.67 -8.75 16.35
CA ILE A 5 1.31 -7.48 15.69
C ILE A 5 -0.18 -7.46 15.28
N LEU A 6 -0.77 -6.29 15.04
CA LEU A 6 -2.20 -6.21 14.73
C LEU A 6 -2.54 -6.35 13.25
N ALA A 7 -1.59 -6.10 12.36
CA ALA A 7 -1.76 -6.15 10.91
C ALA A 7 -0.40 -6.32 10.22
N TYR A 8 -0.42 -6.81 8.97
CA TYR A 8 0.75 -6.88 8.11
C TYR A 8 0.69 -5.82 7.02
N LYS A 9 1.79 -5.09 6.83
CA LYS A 9 2.01 -4.22 5.69
C LYS A 9 2.95 -4.93 4.71
N ILE A 10 2.51 -5.11 3.46
CA ILE A 10 3.28 -5.76 2.40
C ILE A 10 3.76 -4.70 1.42
N ALA A 11 5.06 -4.69 1.13
CA ALA A 11 5.67 -3.77 0.18
C ALA A 11 5.28 -4.14 -1.26
N SER A 12 5.52 -3.21 -2.20
CA SER A 12 4.97 -3.32 -3.56
C SER A 12 5.55 -4.44 -4.38
N PHE A 13 6.82 -4.77 -4.18
CA PHE A 13 7.51 -5.79 -4.97
C PHE A 13 7.03 -7.21 -4.61
N GLU A 14 6.52 -7.39 -3.39
CA GLU A 14 6.05 -8.66 -2.85
C GLU A 14 4.59 -8.97 -3.21
N ILE A 15 3.85 -8.06 -3.85
CA ILE A 15 2.44 -8.28 -4.21
C ILE A 15 2.26 -9.46 -5.18
N VAL A 16 3.28 -9.76 -5.98
CA VAL A 16 3.31 -10.91 -6.92
C VAL A 16 3.89 -12.18 -6.28
N ASP A 17 4.42 -12.10 -5.05
CA ASP A 17 4.90 -13.27 -4.30
C ASP A 17 3.72 -13.99 -3.63
N LEU A 18 2.94 -14.71 -4.46
CA LEU A 18 1.72 -15.38 -4.01
C LEU A 18 1.97 -16.43 -2.90
N PRO A 19 3.04 -17.24 -2.93
CA PRO A 19 3.37 -18.12 -1.80
C PRO A 19 3.59 -17.36 -0.49
N PHE A 20 4.31 -16.23 -0.52
CA PHE A 20 4.50 -15.39 0.66
C PHE A 20 3.17 -14.84 1.19
N LEU A 21 2.31 -14.33 0.30
CA LEU A 21 0.98 -13.83 0.69
C LEU A 21 0.12 -14.92 1.34
N LYS A 22 0.21 -16.17 0.87
CA LYS A 22 -0.48 -17.32 1.49
C LYS A 22 0.04 -17.59 2.90
N GLU A 23 1.35 -17.51 3.14
CA GLU A 23 1.91 -17.69 4.48
C GLU A 23 1.47 -16.58 5.44
N ILE A 24 1.46 -15.32 4.99
CA ILE A 24 0.95 -14.20 5.80
C ILE A 24 -0.53 -14.36 6.10
N ALA A 25 -1.35 -14.80 5.14
CA ALA A 25 -2.79 -14.99 5.33
C ALA A 25 -3.12 -16.05 6.42
N LYS A 26 -2.26 -17.05 6.64
CA LYS A 26 -2.45 -18.05 7.72
C LYS A 26 -2.44 -17.44 9.11
N THR A 27 -1.83 -16.26 9.29
CA THR A 27 -1.86 -15.52 10.55
C THR A 27 -3.25 -15.02 10.92
N ARG A 28 -4.18 -14.97 9.95
CA ARG A 28 -5.55 -14.46 10.08
C ARG A 28 -5.64 -13.01 10.56
N LYS A 29 -4.59 -12.22 10.30
CA LYS A 29 -4.54 -10.79 10.61
C LYS A 29 -4.85 -9.95 9.37
N PRO A 30 -5.38 -8.73 9.54
CA PRO A 30 -5.56 -7.80 8.44
C PRO A 30 -4.27 -7.53 7.67
N ILE A 31 -4.39 -7.31 6.36
CA ILE A 31 -3.26 -7.12 5.44
C ILE A 31 -3.44 -5.81 4.66
N ILE A 32 -2.39 -4.99 4.58
CA ILE A 32 -2.32 -3.78 3.77
C ILE A 32 -1.29 -4.02 2.66
N LEU A 33 -1.73 -3.96 1.40
CA LEU A 33 -0.88 -4.18 0.22
C LEU A 33 -0.57 -2.84 -0.46
N SER A 34 0.72 -2.50 -0.63
CA SER A 34 1.07 -1.42 -1.57
C SER A 34 1.07 -1.95 -3.00
N THR A 35 0.54 -1.18 -3.96
CA THR A 35 0.31 -1.65 -5.34
C THR A 35 1.21 -0.99 -6.38
N GLY A 36 2.38 -0.49 -5.98
CA GLY A 36 3.35 0.12 -6.89
C GLY A 36 3.83 -0.88 -7.94
N MET A 37 3.88 -0.45 -9.21
CA MET A 37 4.20 -1.28 -10.38
C MET A 37 3.24 -2.45 -10.67
N ALA A 38 2.22 -2.67 -9.85
CA ALA A 38 1.26 -3.75 -10.04
C ALA A 38 0.20 -3.37 -11.08
N SER A 39 -0.17 -4.33 -11.92
CA SER A 39 -1.39 -4.25 -12.73
C SER A 39 -2.63 -4.59 -11.89
N LEU A 40 -3.83 -4.32 -12.43
CA LEU A 40 -5.07 -4.78 -11.78
C LEU A 40 -5.13 -6.31 -11.66
N GLY A 41 -4.54 -7.05 -12.61
CA GLY A 41 -4.47 -8.52 -12.54
C GLY A 41 -3.59 -9.00 -11.39
N ASP A 42 -2.42 -8.37 -11.19
CA ASP A 42 -1.53 -8.71 -10.08
C ASP A 42 -2.22 -8.49 -8.73
N ILE A 43 -2.98 -7.40 -8.60
CA ILE A 43 -3.74 -7.09 -7.38
C ILE A 43 -4.89 -8.09 -7.18
N GLU A 44 -5.58 -8.47 -8.25
CA GLU A 44 -6.65 -9.48 -8.20
C GLU A 44 -6.11 -10.84 -7.74
N ASP A 45 -4.99 -11.29 -8.30
CA ASP A 45 -4.33 -12.54 -7.92
C ASP A 45 -3.90 -12.51 -6.46
N ALA A 46 -3.29 -11.40 -6.00
CA ALA A 46 -2.90 -11.21 -4.61
C ALA A 46 -4.09 -11.32 -3.64
N ILE A 47 -5.20 -10.61 -3.94
CA ILE A 47 -6.42 -10.66 -3.11
C ILE A 47 -7.00 -12.07 -3.11
N LYS A 48 -7.04 -12.73 -4.27
CA LYS A 48 -7.58 -14.08 -4.41
C LYS A 48 -6.81 -15.07 -3.55
N VAL A 49 -5.48 -15.10 -3.63
CA VAL A 49 -4.68 -16.07 -2.86
C VAL A 49 -4.75 -15.85 -1.36
N ILE A 50 -4.92 -14.61 -0.90
CA ILE A 50 -5.15 -14.31 0.52
C ILE A 50 -6.50 -14.89 0.95
N ARG A 51 -7.56 -14.62 0.18
CA ARG A 51 -8.93 -15.09 0.48
C ARG A 51 -9.11 -16.60 0.40
N GLU A 52 -8.30 -17.29 -0.41
CA GLU A 52 -8.24 -18.76 -0.43
C GLU A 52 -7.79 -19.35 0.92
N VAL A 53 -7.02 -18.59 1.71
CA VAL A 53 -6.45 -19.04 2.99
C VAL A 53 -7.26 -18.55 4.18
N ALA A 54 -7.68 -17.28 4.18
CA ALA A 54 -8.42 -16.69 5.28
C ALA A 54 -9.32 -15.53 4.84
N ASP A 55 -10.49 -15.43 5.47
CA ASP A 55 -11.36 -14.26 5.37
C ASP A 55 -10.87 -13.17 6.34
N VAL A 56 -9.95 -12.33 5.86
CA VAL A 56 -9.33 -11.23 6.61
C VAL A 56 -9.58 -9.89 5.93
N GLY A 57 -9.52 -8.82 6.70
CA GLY A 57 -9.54 -7.47 6.15
C GLY A 57 -8.33 -7.22 5.24
N ILE A 58 -8.58 -6.72 4.02
CA ILE A 58 -7.53 -6.34 3.07
C ILE A 58 -7.69 -4.85 2.77
N GLY A 59 -6.59 -4.09 2.83
CA GLY A 59 -6.50 -2.71 2.36
C GLY A 59 -5.48 -2.58 1.23
N LEU A 60 -5.72 -1.68 0.28
CA LEU A 60 -4.80 -1.39 -0.82
C LEU A 60 -4.24 0.02 -0.67
N LEU A 61 -2.96 0.22 -0.95
CA LEU A 61 -2.34 1.54 -1.07
C LEU A 61 -1.87 1.75 -2.51
N HIS A 62 -2.50 2.72 -3.20
CA HIS A 62 -1.91 3.25 -4.41
C HIS A 62 -0.56 3.90 -4.08
N CYS A 63 0.47 3.65 -4.88
CA CYS A 63 1.78 4.24 -4.67
C CYS A 63 2.64 4.23 -5.93
N ASN A 64 3.62 5.15 -5.97
CA ASN A 64 4.69 5.13 -6.96
C ASN A 64 5.97 4.60 -6.33
N VAL A 65 6.80 3.90 -7.10
CA VAL A 65 8.08 3.34 -6.63
C VAL A 65 9.27 4.29 -6.76
N ASN A 66 9.04 5.54 -7.21
CA ASN A 66 10.08 6.56 -7.30
C ASN A 66 10.16 7.36 -5.98
N TYR A 67 11.37 7.72 -5.59
CA TYR A 67 11.67 8.40 -4.32
C TYR A 67 12.55 9.65 -4.58
N PRO A 68 11.97 10.85 -4.79
CA PRO A 68 10.54 11.16 -4.90
C PRO A 68 9.99 11.01 -6.33
N PRO A 69 8.68 10.78 -6.50
CA PRO A 69 8.03 10.77 -7.81
C PRO A 69 7.77 12.19 -8.33
N ALA A 70 7.80 12.38 -9.65
CA ALA A 70 7.29 13.61 -10.27
C ALA A 70 5.77 13.72 -10.08
N PHE A 71 5.25 14.95 -9.89
CA PHE A 71 3.83 15.19 -9.61
C PHE A 71 2.88 14.67 -10.70
N GLU A 72 3.29 14.79 -11.96
CA GLU A 72 2.54 14.27 -13.11
C GLU A 72 2.37 12.74 -13.09
N ASN A 73 3.30 12.04 -12.43
CA ASN A 73 3.27 10.58 -12.32
C ASN A 73 2.44 10.08 -11.15
N LEU A 74 1.91 10.95 -10.27
CA LEU A 74 1.19 10.51 -9.06
C LEU A 74 -0.09 9.73 -9.37
N ASN A 75 -0.74 10.04 -10.50
CA ASN A 75 -1.94 9.35 -10.98
C ASN A 75 -2.98 9.06 -9.87
N LEU A 76 -3.32 10.07 -9.07
CA LEU A 76 -4.14 9.90 -7.86
C LEU A 76 -5.57 9.36 -8.13
N ARG A 77 -6.04 9.42 -9.38
CA ARG A 77 -7.32 8.81 -9.79
C ARG A 77 -7.35 7.29 -9.58
N VAL A 78 -6.20 6.64 -9.51
CA VAL A 78 -6.10 5.19 -9.21
C VAL A 78 -6.75 4.84 -7.88
N ILE A 79 -6.78 5.75 -6.89
CA ILE A 79 -7.49 5.55 -5.62
C ILE A 79 -8.96 5.18 -5.87
N GLN A 80 -9.62 5.89 -6.78
CA GLN A 80 -11.02 5.63 -7.13
C GLN A 80 -11.16 4.35 -7.95
N THR A 81 -10.24 4.10 -8.89
CA THR A 81 -10.21 2.87 -9.68
C THR A 81 -10.11 1.63 -8.80
N LEU A 82 -9.16 1.59 -7.85
CA LEU A 82 -8.96 0.46 -6.94
C LEU A 82 -10.19 0.24 -6.06
N LYS A 83 -10.80 1.32 -5.58
CA LYS A 83 -12.01 1.25 -4.75
C LYS A 83 -13.17 0.64 -5.53
N GLN A 84 -13.34 1.04 -6.79
CA GLN A 84 -14.37 0.50 -7.68
C GLN A 84 -14.10 -0.97 -8.05
N ALA A 85 -12.86 -1.31 -8.39
CA ALA A 85 -12.50 -2.65 -8.84
C ALA A 85 -12.59 -3.70 -7.73
N PHE A 86 -12.07 -3.38 -6.54
CA PHE A 86 -11.86 -4.39 -5.50
C PHE A 86 -12.80 -4.26 -4.29
N GLN A 87 -13.53 -3.15 -4.17
CA GLN A 87 -14.49 -2.91 -3.08
C GLN A 87 -13.90 -3.11 -1.68
N VAL A 88 -12.63 -2.74 -1.51
CA VAL A 88 -11.89 -2.77 -0.24
C VAL A 88 -11.48 -1.36 0.18
N PRO A 89 -11.10 -1.14 1.46
CA PRO A 89 -10.42 0.08 1.87
C PRO A 89 -9.22 0.41 0.96
N VAL A 90 -9.17 1.62 0.43
CA VAL A 90 -8.07 2.09 -0.41
C VAL A 90 -7.45 3.34 0.21
N GLY A 91 -6.13 3.37 0.24
CA GLY A 91 -5.32 4.47 0.70
C GLY A 91 -4.26 4.89 -0.30
N TYR A 92 -3.29 5.66 0.19
CA TYR A 92 -2.16 6.15 -0.58
C TYR A 92 -0.86 6.03 0.23
N SER A 93 0.18 5.44 -0.37
CA SER A 93 1.55 5.50 0.16
C SER A 93 2.33 6.55 -0.60
N ASP A 94 2.69 7.62 0.12
CA ASP A 94 3.22 8.84 -0.43
C ASP A 94 4.74 8.93 -0.27
N HIS A 95 5.43 9.09 -1.38
CA HIS A 95 6.89 9.30 -1.45
C HIS A 95 7.25 10.68 -1.99
N THR A 96 6.27 11.59 -2.12
CA THR A 96 6.53 12.98 -2.51
C THR A 96 7.21 13.76 -1.40
N MET A 97 7.77 14.93 -1.71
CA MET A 97 8.21 15.89 -0.69
C MET A 97 7.09 16.77 -0.14
N SER A 98 5.89 16.66 -0.71
CA SER A 98 4.75 17.49 -0.33
C SER A 98 4.08 16.99 0.94
N VAL A 99 3.58 17.93 1.75
CA VAL A 99 2.67 17.64 2.87
C VAL A 99 1.19 17.77 2.48
N SER A 100 0.90 18.34 1.31
CA SER A 100 -0.46 18.60 0.84
C SER A 100 -1.04 17.42 0.07
N ILE A 101 -0.21 16.61 -0.60
CA ILE A 101 -0.66 15.45 -1.37
C ILE A 101 -1.49 14.46 -0.52
N PRO A 102 -1.11 14.11 0.71
CA PRO A 102 -1.95 13.29 1.58
C PRO A 102 -3.38 13.84 1.76
N SER A 103 -3.51 15.16 1.94
CA SER A 103 -4.83 15.81 2.11
C SER A 103 -5.67 15.70 0.84
N VAL A 104 -5.05 15.85 -0.33
CA VAL A 104 -5.71 15.65 -1.64
C VAL A 104 -6.17 14.19 -1.79
N CYS A 105 -5.33 13.22 -1.41
CA CYS A 105 -5.70 11.80 -1.47
C CYS A 105 -6.90 11.48 -0.57
N VAL A 106 -6.97 12.06 0.64
CA VAL A 106 -8.13 11.94 1.53
C VAL A 106 -9.38 12.51 0.85
N ALA A 107 -9.29 13.68 0.22
CA ALA A 107 -10.41 14.27 -0.53
C ALA A 107 -10.87 13.40 -1.71
N LEU A 108 -9.98 12.61 -2.30
CA LEU A 108 -10.28 11.64 -3.35
C LEU A 108 -10.84 10.31 -2.82
N GLY A 109 -10.94 10.15 -1.49
CA GLY A 109 -11.53 8.99 -0.84
C GLY A 109 -10.54 7.97 -0.29
N ALA A 110 -9.25 8.31 -0.19
CA ALA A 110 -8.27 7.51 0.53
C ALA A 110 -8.63 7.46 2.04
N CYS A 111 -8.64 6.27 2.62
CA CYS A 111 -8.91 6.06 4.05
C CYS A 111 -7.67 5.62 4.84
N ILE A 112 -6.53 5.45 4.17
CA ILE A 112 -5.22 5.15 4.78
C ILE A 112 -4.18 6.05 4.11
N ILE A 113 -3.31 6.69 4.89
CA ILE A 113 -2.19 7.48 4.41
C ILE A 113 -0.92 6.91 5.03
N GLU A 114 0.04 6.55 4.18
CA GLU A 114 1.39 6.17 4.57
C GLU A 114 2.38 7.22 4.04
N LYS A 115 3.31 7.64 4.90
CA LYS A 115 4.32 8.66 4.59
C LYS A 115 5.57 8.35 5.37
N HIS A 116 6.74 8.49 4.74
CA HIS A 116 8.00 8.42 5.46
C HIS A 116 8.05 9.49 6.54
N PHE A 117 8.54 9.12 7.71
CA PHE A 117 8.75 10.03 8.82
C PHE A 117 10.18 9.90 9.30
N THR A 118 10.73 11.01 9.76
CA THR A 118 12.04 11.04 10.38
C THR A 118 12.07 12.12 11.46
N LEU A 119 12.91 11.94 12.47
CA LEU A 119 13.14 12.94 13.51
C LEU A 119 14.01 14.09 13.00
N ASP A 120 14.87 13.80 12.01
CA ASP A 120 15.82 14.75 11.44
C ASP A 120 16.14 14.36 9.99
N ARG A 121 15.88 15.30 9.06
CA ARG A 121 16.11 15.13 7.62
C ARG A 121 17.58 15.27 7.22
N THR A 122 18.45 15.73 8.13
CA THR A 122 19.89 15.88 7.89
C THR A 122 20.69 14.60 8.18
N LEU A 123 20.06 13.62 8.82
CA LEU A 123 20.69 12.33 9.09
C LEU A 123 20.99 11.55 7.80
N LYS A 124 21.99 10.67 7.88
CA LYS A 124 22.38 9.82 6.74
C LYS A 124 21.35 8.72 6.52
N GLY A 125 20.89 8.59 5.29
CA GLY A 125 20.11 7.46 4.81
C GLY A 125 19.25 7.86 3.61
N PRO A 126 18.80 6.88 2.81
CA PRO A 126 18.10 7.16 1.55
C PRO A 126 16.76 7.86 1.75
N ASP A 127 16.10 7.64 2.89
CA ASP A 127 14.72 8.08 3.14
C ASP A 127 14.60 9.23 4.16
N HIS A 128 15.72 9.86 4.53
CA HIS A 128 15.70 11.03 5.42
C HIS A 128 15.37 12.33 4.69
N ALA A 129 15.76 12.42 3.41
CA ALA A 129 15.73 13.64 2.62
C ALA A 129 14.37 13.90 1.97
#